data_AF-A0A1E7KXZ5-F1
#
_entry.id   AF-A0A1E7KXZ5-F1
#
_cell.length_a   1.000
_cell.length_b   1.000
_cell.length_c   1.000
_cell.angle_alpha   90.00
_cell.angle_beta   90.00
_cell.angle_gamma   90.00
#
_symmetry.space_group_name_H-M   'P 1'
#
loop_
_entity.id
_entity.type
_entity.pdbx_description
1 polymer ?
#
loop_
_entity_poly.entity_id
_entity_poly.type
_entity_poly.pdbx_seq_one_letter_code
_entity_poly.pdbx_strand_id
1 'polypeptide(L)'
;MSGFHIDPGEMAKFAKSFEQRAQELGEALAKFKPKTDAEAIHDGFGIMTESEEVTSAYIELSGDMEKTVEGLQKHLDKIADGIKQNAKNTEAADEALSGIFKAK
;
A
#
# COMPACT_ATOMS: atom_id res chain seq x y z
N MET A 1 -17.05 -34.89 -2.94
CA MET A 1 -16.72 -34.00 -1.80
C MET A 1 -16.48 -32.63 -2.40
N SER A 2 -17.25 -31.60 -2.04
CA SER A 2 -17.03 -30.26 -2.58
C SER A 2 -15.64 -29.79 -2.14
N GLY A 3 -14.83 -29.36 -3.10
CA GLY A 3 -13.46 -28.90 -2.88
C GLY A 3 -13.40 -27.80 -1.81
N PHE A 4 -12.24 -27.70 -1.17
CA PHE A 4 -11.93 -26.69 -0.17
C PHE A 4 -12.46 -25.30 -0.56
N HIS A 5 -13.12 -24.62 0.38
CA HIS A 5 -13.86 -23.38 0.13
C HIS A 5 -12.96 -22.16 -0.12
N ILE A 6 -11.66 -22.26 0.17
CA ILE A 6 -10.69 -21.19 0.04
C ILE A 6 -9.83 -21.49 -1.18
N ASP A 7 -9.97 -20.71 -2.25
CA ASP A 7 -9.18 -20.85 -3.48
C ASP A 7 -7.90 -19.98 -3.37
N PRO A 8 -6.69 -20.59 -3.32
CA PRO A 8 -5.43 -19.85 -3.27
C PRO A 8 -5.23 -18.90 -4.47
N GLY A 9 -5.78 -19.23 -5.64
CA GLY A 9 -5.75 -18.40 -6.83
C GLY A 9 -6.58 -17.13 -6.67
N GLU A 10 -7.76 -17.22 -6.07
CA GLU A 10 -8.59 -16.04 -5.74
C GLU A 10 -7.93 -15.19 -4.65
N MET A 11 -7.27 -15.81 -3.66
CA MET A 11 -6.47 -15.08 -2.68
C MET A 11 -5.30 -14.33 -3.32
N ALA A 12 -4.60 -14.94 -4.28
CA ALA A 12 -3.51 -14.28 -5.00
C ALA A 12 -4.00 -13.07 -5.81
N LYS A 13 -5.16 -13.18 -6.48
CA LYS A 13 -5.80 -12.04 -7.16
C LYS A 13 -6.17 -10.94 -6.17
N PHE A 14 -6.71 -11.32 -5.01
CA PHE A 14 -7.07 -10.35 -3.98
C PHE A 14 -5.84 -9.61 -3.44
N ALA A 15 -4.75 -10.32 -3.13
CA ALA A 15 -3.48 -9.72 -2.73
C ALA A 15 -2.96 -8.72 -3.77
N LYS A 16 -2.98 -9.11 -5.05
CA LYS A 16 -2.53 -8.26 -6.17
C LYS A 16 -3.30 -6.93 -6.25
N SER A 17 -4.57 -6.92 -5.87
CA SER A 17 -5.37 -5.68 -5.84
C SER A 17 -4.82 -4.65 -4.85
N PHE A 18 -4.34 -5.09 -3.68
CA PHE A 18 -3.70 -4.21 -2.70
C PHE A 18 -2.36 -3.67 -3.20
N GLU A 19 -1.54 -4.53 -3.81
CA GLU A 19 -0.24 -4.12 -4.39
C GLU A 19 -0.44 -3.09 -5.50
N GLN A 20 -1.45 -3.27 -6.36
CA GLN A 20 -1.76 -2.30 -7.39
C GLN A 20 -2.16 -0.96 -6.80
N ARG A 21 -2.99 -0.93 -5.74
CA ARG A 21 -3.34 0.33 -5.08
C ARG A 21 -2.15 0.97 -4.38
N ALA A 22 -1.27 0.19 -3.77
CA ALA A 22 -0.02 0.68 -3.19
C ALA A 22 0.86 1.35 -4.26
N GLN A 23 1.00 0.71 -5.42
CA GLN A 23 1.74 1.26 -6.57
C GLN A 23 1.11 2.57 -7.07
N GLU A 24 -0.21 2.59 -7.30
CA GLU A 24 -0.92 3.78 -7.78
C GLU A 24 -0.75 4.98 -6.82
N LEU A 25 -0.78 4.73 -5.50
CA LEU A 25 -0.50 5.76 -4.50
C LEU A 25 0.96 6.25 -4.56
N GLY A 26 1.92 5.34 -4.73
CA GLY A 26 3.33 5.69 -4.91
C GLY A 26 3.56 6.54 -6.16
N GLU A 27 2.91 6.22 -7.28
CA GLU A 27 2.98 7.00 -8.51
C GLU A 27 2.32 8.39 -8.36
N ALA A 28 1.18 8.47 -7.67
CA ALA A 28 0.52 9.74 -7.37
C ALA A 28 1.41 10.62 -6.48
N LEU A 29 2.02 10.03 -5.45
CA LEU A 29 2.93 10.71 -4.54
C LEU A 29 4.18 11.21 -5.27
N ALA A 30 4.78 10.40 -6.15
CA ALA A 30 5.94 10.81 -6.95
C ALA A 30 5.65 12.01 -7.87
N LYS A 31 4.40 12.19 -8.31
CA LYS A 31 3.96 13.36 -9.08
C LYS A 31 3.63 14.56 -8.20
N PHE A 32 3.30 14.33 -6.93
CA PHE A 32 2.95 15.35 -5.95
C PHE A 32 4.22 16.03 -5.40
N LYS A 33 5.17 15.25 -4.90
CA LYS A 33 6.39 15.72 -4.20
C LYS A 33 7.09 16.91 -4.87
N PRO A 34 7.42 16.87 -6.18
CA PRO A 34 8.17 17.97 -6.81
C PRO A 34 7.38 19.28 -6.94
N LYS A 35 6.05 19.25 -6.71
CA LYS A 35 5.18 20.43 -6.78
C LYS A 35 4.95 21.06 -5.43
N THR A 36 5.37 20.39 -4.36
CA THR A 36 5.02 20.70 -2.98
C THR A 36 6.19 20.48 -2.03
N ASP A 37 7.41 20.42 -2.58
CA ASP A 37 8.61 20.46 -1.78
C ASP A 37 8.84 21.88 -1.23
N ALA A 38 9.77 22.00 -0.29
CA ALA A 38 10.02 23.25 0.41
C ALA A 38 10.44 24.38 -0.54
N GLU A 39 11.20 24.07 -1.59
CA GLU A 39 11.64 25.06 -2.58
C GLU A 39 10.44 25.54 -3.43
N ALA A 40 9.64 24.62 -3.97
CA ALA A 40 8.45 24.97 -4.75
C ALA A 40 7.41 25.76 -3.94
N ILE A 41 7.24 25.43 -2.66
CA ILE A 41 6.35 26.17 -1.75
C ILE A 41 6.92 27.55 -1.43
N HIS A 42 8.22 27.65 -1.15
CA HIS A 42 8.87 28.93 -0.88
C HIS A 42 8.82 29.87 -2.10
N ASP A 43 9.10 29.35 -3.30
CA ASP A 43 9.09 30.12 -4.55
C ASP A 43 7.69 30.57 -4.96
N GLY A 44 6.66 29.75 -4.71
CA GLY A 44 5.29 30.12 -5.01
C GLY A 44 4.64 30.99 -3.93
N PHE A 45 4.68 30.51 -2.69
CA PHE A 45 3.91 31.05 -1.57
C PHE A 45 4.70 32.03 -0.70
N GLY A 46 6.01 31.81 -0.53
CA GLY A 46 6.89 32.73 0.19
C GLY A 46 7.09 34.07 -0.53
N ILE A 47 6.93 34.11 -1.86
CA ILE A 47 6.89 35.37 -2.63
C ILE A 47 5.55 36.10 -2.44
N MET A 48 4.44 35.37 -2.30
CA MET A 48 3.10 35.96 -2.14
C MET A 48 2.79 36.37 -0.70
N THR A 49 3.43 35.71 0.27
CA THR A 49 3.26 35.97 1.69
C THR A 49 4.63 36.32 2.27
N GLU A 50 4.84 37.57 2.70
CA GLU A 50 6.07 37.96 3.44
C GLU A 50 6.15 37.31 4.84
N SER A 51 5.40 36.25 5.08
CA SER A 51 5.22 35.59 6.36
C SER A 51 5.88 34.21 6.34
N GLU A 52 7.06 34.14 6.95
CA GLU A 52 7.81 32.90 7.14
C GLU A 52 6.96 31.82 7.86
N GLU A 53 6.18 32.22 8.88
CA GLU A 53 5.30 31.32 9.64
C GLU A 53 4.27 30.58 8.75
N VAL A 54 3.67 31.30 7.79
CA VAL A 54 2.65 30.73 6.90
C VAL A 54 3.31 29.77 5.91
N THR A 55 4.49 30.13 5.41
CA THR A 55 5.28 29.28 4.52
C THR A 55 5.68 27.97 5.22
N SER A 56 6.18 28.05 6.46
CA SER A 56 6.54 26.87 7.26
C SER A 56 5.35 25.95 7.53
N ALA A 57 4.18 26.50 7.91
CA ALA A 57 2.98 25.70 8.16
C ALA A 57 2.52 24.95 6.90
N TYR A 58 2.66 25.55 5.72
CA TYR A 58 2.30 24.91 4.46
C TYR A 58 3.28 23.80 4.05
N ILE A 59 4.57 23.98 4.34
CA ILE A 59 5.60 22.94 4.17
C ILE A 59 5.30 21.74 5.08
N GLU A 60 4.96 22.00 6.36
CA GLU A 60 4.59 20.93 7.30
C GLU A 60 3.35 20.17 6.83
N LEU A 61 2.32 20.88 6.38
CA LEU A 61 1.09 20.28 5.85
C LEU A 61 1.37 19.36 4.65
N SER A 62 2.21 19.83 3.71
CA SER A 62 2.66 19.01 2.57
C SER A 62 3.38 17.75 3.07
N GLY A 63 4.36 17.91 3.96
CA GLY A 63 5.16 16.80 4.48
C GLY A 63 4.34 15.76 5.26
N ASP A 64 3.33 16.18 6.01
CA ASP A 64 2.46 15.25 6.75
C ASP A 64 1.53 14.48 5.82
N MET A 65 1.06 15.10 4.73
CA MET A 65 0.32 14.39 3.70
C MET A 65 1.18 13.33 3.02
N GLU A 66 2.43 13.66 2.67
CA GLU A 66 3.37 12.71 2.08
C GLU A 66 3.60 11.50 3.00
N LYS A 67 3.91 11.73 4.27
CA LYS A 67 4.10 10.67 5.27
C LYS A 67 2.87 9.78 5.41
N THR A 68 1.67 10.38 5.40
CA THR A 68 0.40 9.65 5.51
C THR A 68 0.20 8.72 4.32
N VAL A 69 0.44 9.20 3.09
CA VAL A 69 0.31 8.40 1.87
C VAL A 69 1.36 7.27 1.82
N GLU A 70 2.61 7.55 2.20
CA GLU A 70 3.65 6.52 2.32
C GLU A 70 3.29 5.45 3.37
N GLY A 71 2.70 5.88 4.49
CA GLY A 71 2.19 4.98 5.52
C GLY A 71 1.10 4.05 5.00
N LEU A 72 0.14 4.60 4.24
CA LEU A 72 -0.93 3.84 3.62
C LEU A 72 -0.38 2.83 2.60
N GLN A 73 0.54 3.25 1.72
CA GLN A 73 1.21 2.36 0.76
C GLN A 73 1.82 1.14 1.47
N LYS A 74 2.65 1.37 2.49
CA LYS A 74 3.28 0.31 3.28
C LYS A 74 2.26 -0.62 3.96
N HIS A 75 1.11 -0.08 4.34
CA HIS A 75 0.05 -0.89 4.97
C HIS A 75 -0.65 -1.79 3.96
N LEU A 76 -0.91 -1.28 2.74
CA LEU A 76 -1.48 -2.08 1.64
C LEU A 76 -0.54 -3.23 1.26
N ASP A 77 0.77 -2.98 1.16
CA ASP A 77 1.76 -4.01 0.88
C ASP A 77 1.77 -5.11 1.96
N LYS A 78 1.72 -4.73 3.24
CA LYS A 78 1.62 -5.68 4.36
C LYS A 78 0.35 -6.54 4.30
N ILE A 79 -0.78 -5.96 3.89
CA ILE A 79 -2.02 -6.72 3.70
C ILE A 79 -1.85 -7.72 2.55
N ALA A 80 -1.26 -7.30 1.43
CA ALA A 80 -0.99 -8.19 0.30
C ALA A 80 -0.10 -9.37 0.70
N ASP A 81 0.99 -9.12 1.44
CA ASP A 81 1.89 -10.14 1.95
C ASP A 81 1.18 -11.13 2.90
N GLY A 82 0.33 -10.62 3.79
CA GLY A 82 -0.48 -11.45 4.68
C GLY A 82 -1.43 -12.39 3.93
N ILE A 83 -2.10 -11.88 2.88
CA ILE A 83 -2.99 -12.67 2.03
C ILE A 83 -2.19 -13.74 1.27
N LYS A 84 -1.02 -13.39 0.70
CA LYS A 84 -0.14 -14.34 0.01
C LYS A 84 0.35 -15.45 0.94
N GLN A 85 0.71 -15.11 2.17
CA GLN A 85 1.11 -16.11 3.16
C GLN A 85 -0.06 -17.04 3.49
N ASN A 86 -1.27 -16.51 3.63
CA ASN A 86 -2.43 -17.33 3.92
C ASN A 86 -2.82 -18.23 2.73
N ALA A 87 -2.59 -17.80 1.49
CA ALA A 87 -2.76 -18.64 0.30
C ALA A 87 -1.81 -19.84 0.33
N LYS A 88 -0.52 -19.62 0.62
CA LYS A 88 0.47 -20.70 0.79
C LYS A 88 0.09 -21.66 1.92
N ASN A 89 -0.39 -21.13 3.04
CA ASN A 89 -0.84 -21.96 4.16
C ASN A 89 -2.05 -22.83 3.77
N THR A 90 -2.95 -22.29 2.94
CA THR A 90 -4.12 -23.03 2.43
C THR A 90 -3.68 -24.16 1.50
N GLU A 91 -2.77 -23.89 0.55
CA GLU A 91 -2.22 -24.92 -0.34
C GLU A 91 -1.54 -26.06 0.45
N ALA A 92 -0.73 -25.71 1.44
CA ALA A 92 -0.06 -26.70 2.29
C ALA A 92 -1.05 -27.53 3.13
N ALA A 93 -2.12 -26.90 3.63
CA ALA A 93 -3.17 -27.61 4.37
C ALA A 93 -3.94 -28.58 3.46
N ASP A 94 -4.29 -28.16 2.24
CA ASP A 94 -4.98 -28.99 1.26
C ASP A 94 -4.14 -30.21 0.85
N GLU A 95 -2.83 -30.02 0.66
CA GLU A 95 -1.89 -31.12 0.37
C GLU A 95 -1.82 -32.13 1.53
N ALA A 96 -1.66 -31.65 2.77
CA ALA A 96 -1.61 -32.49 3.96
C ALA A 96 -2.91 -33.30 4.16
N LEU A 97 -4.07 -32.67 3.98
CA LEU A 97 -5.36 -33.32 4.10
C LEU A 97 -5.59 -34.35 2.97
N SER A 98 -5.19 -34.04 1.74
CA SER A 98 -5.24 -34.99 0.61
C SER A 98 -4.42 -36.25 0.90
N GLY A 99 -3.24 -36.10 1.52
CA GLY A 99 -2.42 -37.22 1.97
C GLY A 99 -3.13 -38.13 2.98
N ILE A 100 -3.88 -37.55 3.91
CA ILE A 100 -4.65 -38.31 4.91
C ILE A 100 -5.82 -39.07 4.27
N PHE A 101 -6.54 -38.47 3.32
CA PHE A 101 -7.68 -39.12 2.66
C PHE A 101 -7.26 -40.20 1.65
N LYS A 102 -6.07 -40.12 1.07
CA LYS A 102 -5.51 -41.15 0.17
C LYS A 102 -4.87 -42.34 0.91
N ALA A 103 -4.65 -42.22 2.21
CA ALA A 103 -4.09 -43.27 3.06
C ALA A 103 -5.15 -44.20 3.68
N LYS A 104 -6.43 -44.07 3.28
CA LYS A 104 -7.53 -45.00 3.57
C LYS A 104 -8.00 -45.67 2.29
#